data_AF-A0A3D3XUR8-F1
#
_entry.id   AF-A0A3D3XUR8-F1
#
_cell.length_a   1.000
_cell.length_b   1.000
_cell.length_c   1.000
_cell.angle_alpha   90.00
_cell.angle_beta   90.00
_cell.angle_gamma   90.00
#
_symmetry.space_group_name_H-M   'P 1'
#
loop_
_entity.id
_entity.type
_entity.pdbx_description
1 polymer ?
#
loop_
_entity_poly.entity_id
_entity_poly.type
_entity_poly.pdbx_seq_one_letter_code
_entity_poly.pdbx_strand_id
1 'polypeptide(L)' 'PHHVNLSVRSTPIAEIDDIAPRLSDDDLLIWDCRSIDEYHGTRRSAARAGHIPGAKHLDWVDLIDVKNHRT' A
#
# COMPACT_ATOMS: atom_id res chain seq x y z
N PRO A 1 21.38 -3.98 -35.30
CA PRO A 1 20.83 -4.37 -33.97
C PRO A 1 21.15 -3.30 -32.92
N HIS A 2 20.13 -2.68 -32.33
CA HIS A 2 20.33 -1.66 -31.28
C HIS A 2 20.28 -2.36 -29.92
N HIS A 3 21.40 -2.34 -29.19
CA HIS A 3 21.43 -2.79 -27.80
C HIS A 3 20.80 -1.71 -26.91
N VAL A 4 19.68 -2.04 -26.28
CA VAL A 4 19.07 -1.21 -25.24
C VAL A 4 19.45 -1.81 -23.89
N ASN A 5 20.08 -1.00 -23.03
CA ASN A 5 20.34 -1.39 -21.65
C ASN A 5 19.16 -0.94 -20.78
N LEU A 6 18.42 -1.92 -20.24
CA LEU A 6 17.35 -1.70 -19.28
C LEU A 6 17.85 -2.08 -17.89
N SER A 7 17.59 -1.23 -16.90
CA SER A 7 17.80 -1.55 -15.49
C SER A 7 16.56 -1.19 -14.68
N VAL A 8 16.11 -2.11 -13.83
CA VAL A 8 15.02 -1.88 -12.89
C VAL A 8 15.63 -1.47 -11.56
N ARG A 9 15.11 -0.39 -10.97
CA ARG A 9 15.49 0.04 -9.62
C ARG A 9 14.43 -0.43 -8.64
N SER A 10 14.82 -1.25 -7.66
CA SER A 10 13.94 -1.74 -6.60
C SER A 10 13.87 -0.80 -5.39
N THR A 11 14.69 0.26 -5.35
CA THR A 11 14.72 1.24 -4.24
C THR A 11 13.35 1.78 -3.79
N PRO A 12 12.34 2.03 -4.67
CA PRO A 12 11.03 2.51 -4.22
C PRO A 12 10.09 1.38 -3.75
N ILE A 13 10.50 0.12 -3.83
CA ILE A 13 9.72 -1.04 -3.38
C ILE A 13 10.13 -1.33 -1.94
N ALA A 14 9.14 -1.36 -1.04
CA ALA A 14 9.35 -1.82 0.32
C ALA A 14 9.06 -3.32 0.42
N GLU A 15 10.06 -4.11 0.77
CA GLU A 15 9.94 -5.54 1.03
C GLU A 15 9.55 -5.80 2.49
N ILE A 16 9.18 -7.04 2.81
CA ILE A 16 8.82 -7.43 4.18
C ILE A 16 9.95 -7.13 5.17
N ASP A 17 11.19 -7.41 4.79
CA ASP A 17 12.38 -7.20 5.63
C ASP A 17 12.69 -5.71 5.86
N ASP A 18 12.21 -4.82 4.98
CA ASP A 18 12.34 -3.36 5.16
C ASP A 18 11.35 -2.81 6.19
N ILE A 19 10.22 -3.51 6.42
CA ILE A 19 9.07 -3.01 7.18
C ILE A 19 8.89 -3.73 8.52
N ALA A 20 9.01 -5.06 8.54
CA ALA A 20 8.72 -5.87 9.73
C ALA A 20 9.51 -5.44 10.98
N PRO A 21 10.82 -5.11 10.90
CA PRO A 21 11.58 -4.65 12.06
C PRO A 21 11.18 -3.24 12.55
N ARG A 22 10.54 -2.45 11.70
CA ARG A 22 10.26 -1.02 11.88
C ARG A 22 8.83 -0.71 12.29
N LEU A 23 7.99 -1.73 12.51
CA LEU A 23 6.57 -1.56 12.84
C LEU A 23 6.29 -0.72 14.11
N SER A 24 7.31 -0.50 14.94
CA SER A 24 7.22 0.32 16.16
C SER A 24 7.91 1.69 16.03
N ASP A 25 8.49 1.99 14.87
CA ASP A 25 9.21 3.24 14.65
C ASP A 25 8.23 4.40 14.43
N ASP A 26 8.44 5.51 15.13
CA ASP A 26 7.60 6.71 15.01
C ASP A 26 7.74 7.40 13.63
N ASP A 27 8.80 7.08 12.88
CA ASP A 27 9.07 7.64 11.55
C ASP A 27 8.53 6.79 10.40
N LEU A 28 7.90 5.65 10.70
CA LEU A 28 7.26 4.79 9.71
C LEU A 28 5.75 5.05 9.66
N LEU A 29 5.26 5.45 8.48
CA LEU A 29 3.82 5.53 8.21
C LEU A 29 3.44 4.54 7.10
N ILE A 30 2.60 3.57 7.45
CA ILE A 30 2.01 2.63 6.49
C ILE A 30 0.63 3.15 6.10
N TRP A 31 0.42 3.39 4.81
CA TRP A 31 -0.88 3.76 4.25
C TRP A 31 -1.56 2.52 3.65
N ASP A 32 -2.66 2.09 4.26
CA ASP A 32 -3.55 1.07 3.69
C ASP A 32 -4.61 1.77 2.84
N CYS A 33 -4.53 1.58 1.52
CA CYS A 33 -5.39 2.23 0.53
C CYS A 33 -6.57 1.37 0.07
N ARG A 34 -6.79 0.22 0.72
CA ARG A 34 -7.92 -0.68 0.43
C ARG A 34 -9.21 -0.14 1.04
N SER A 35 -10.32 -0.84 0.78
CA SER A 35 -11.62 -0.49 1.37
C SER A 35 -11.63 -0.61 2.90
N ILE A 36 -12.52 0.15 3.54
CA ILE A 36 -12.67 0.13 5.01
C ILE A 36 -13.01 -1.26 5.56
N ASP A 37 -13.76 -2.07 4.80
CA ASP A 37 -14.12 -3.44 5.19
C ASP A 37 -12.91 -4.39 5.16
N GLU A 38 -11.97 -4.19 4.23
CA GLU A 38 -10.73 -4.95 4.18
C GLU A 38 -9.77 -4.52 5.29
N TYR A 39 -9.68 -3.22 5.55
CA TYR A 39 -8.88 -2.66 6.64
C TYR A 39 -9.35 -3.16 8.01
N HIS A 40 -10.65 -3.14 8.29
CA HIS A 40 -11.21 -3.70 9.53
C HIS A 40 -11.25 -5.23 9.55
N GLY A 41 -11.07 -5.88 8.40
CA GLY A 41 -11.13 -7.34 8.28
C GLY A 41 -12.54 -7.92 8.35
N THR A 42 -13.58 -7.09 8.19
CA THR A 42 -14.98 -7.55 8.04
C THR A 42 -15.17 -8.27 6.70
N ARG A 43 -14.37 -7.90 5.69
CA ARG A 43 -14.23 -8.63 4.42
C ARG A 43 -12.93 -9.42 4.39
N ARG A 44 -13.01 -10.75 4.28
CA ARG A 44 -11.85 -11.63 4.20
C ARG A 44 -11.45 -11.92 2.75
N SER A 45 -10.30 -11.39 2.33
CA SER A 45 -9.67 -11.66 1.02
C SER A 45 -8.40 -12.53 1.10
N ALA A 46 -7.92 -12.83 2.31
CA ALA A 46 -6.71 -13.61 2.55
C ALA A 46 -6.83 -14.54 3.77
N ALA A 47 -5.78 -15.33 4.03
CA ALA A 47 -5.73 -16.24 5.18
C ALA A 47 -5.94 -15.50 6.52
N ARG A 48 -5.45 -14.26 6.63
CA ARG A 48 -5.72 -13.34 7.75
C ARG A 48 -6.38 -12.08 7.20
N ALA A 49 -7.47 -11.64 7.83
CA ALA A 49 -8.15 -10.39 7.51
C ALA A 49 -7.61 -9.25 8.40
N GLY A 50 -7.87 -8.00 7.99
CA GLY A 50 -7.41 -6.80 8.67
C GLY A 50 -6.26 -6.12 7.93
N HIS A 51 -5.42 -5.40 8.67
CA HIS A 51 -4.33 -4.56 8.16
C HIS A 51 -3.01 -4.82 8.89
N ILE A 52 -1.91 -4.28 8.34
CA ILE A 52 -0.59 -4.31 8.98
C ILE A 52 -0.64 -3.49 10.27
N PRO A 53 -0.09 -3.96 11.41
CA PRO A 53 -0.08 -3.19 12.65
C PRO A 53 0.46 -1.77 12.46
N GLY A 54 -0.25 -0.78 13.00
CA GLY A 54 0.11 0.65 12.90
C GLY A 54 -0.36 1.37 11.64
N ALA A 55 -0.82 0.65 10.61
CA ALA A 55 -1.26 1.25 9.35
C ALA A 55 -2.45 2.21 9.52
N LYS A 56 -2.44 3.29 8.74
CA LYS A 56 -3.53 4.26 8.64
C LYS A 56 -4.34 4.01 7.37
N HIS A 57 -5.66 4.05 7.52
CA HIS A 57 -6.59 3.86 6.42
C HIS A 57 -6.92 5.19 5.73
N LEU A 58 -6.84 5.19 4.40
CA LEU A 58 -7.42 6.20 3.53
C LEU A 58 -7.67 5.53 2.18
N ASP A 59 -8.92 5.32 1.81
CA ASP A 59 -9.25 4.62 0.57
C ASP A 59 -8.75 5.45 -0.62
N TRP A 60 -8.13 4.80 -1.62
CA TRP A 60 -7.68 5.50 -2.82
C TRP A 60 -8.83 6.17 -3.57
N VAL A 61 -10.06 5.64 -3.45
CA VAL A 61 -11.26 6.23 -4.06
C VAL A 61 -11.58 7.60 -3.46
N ASP A 62 -11.32 7.79 -2.16
CA ASP A 62 -11.57 9.07 -1.47
C ASP A 62 -10.68 10.21 -1.98
N LEU A 63 -9.58 9.86 -2.66
CA LEU A 63 -8.62 10.80 -3.25
C LEU A 63 -8.96 11.18 -4.70
N ILE A 64 -9.98 10.55 -5.29
CA ILE A 64 -10.40 10.85 -6.65
C ILE A 64 -11.38 12.02 -6.63
N ASP A 65 -11.05 13.10 -7.34
CA ASP A 65 -12.01 14.16 -7.61
C ASP A 65 -13.06 13.65 -8.62
N VAL A 66 -14.16 13.15 -8.09
CA VAL A 66 -15.31 12.63 -8.84
C VAL A 66 -15.88 13.64 -9.85
N LYS A 67 -15.72 14.95 -9.65
CA LYS A 67 -16.25 15.96 -10.58
C LYS A 67 -15.36 16.14 -11.81
N ASN A 68 -14.07 15.86 -11.68
CA ASN A 68 -13.08 16.01 -12.75
C ASN A 68 -12.57 14.67 -13.30
N HIS A 69 -13.00 13.55 -12.71
CA HIS A 69 -12.72 12.21 -13.22
C HIS A 69 -13.60 11.90 -14.43
N ARG A 70 -13.09 12.20 -15.63
CA ARG A 70 -13.69 11.79 -16.90
C ARG A 70 -13.31 10.34 -17.20
N THR A 71 -14.24 9.41 -16.97
CA THR A 71 -14.23 8.07 -17.60
C THR A 71 -14.73 8.15 -19.04
#